data_AF-A0A916ZTI0-F1
#
_entry.id   AF-A0A916ZTI0-F1
#
_cell.length_a   1.000
_cell.length_b   1.000
_cell.length_c   1.000
_cell.angle_alpha   90.00
_cell.angle_beta   90.00
_cell.angle_gamma   90.00
#
_symmetry.space_group_name_H-M   'P 1'
#
loop_
_entity.id
_entity.type
_entity.pdbx_description
1 polymer ?
#
loop_
_entity_poly.entity_id
_entity_poly.type
_entity_poly.pdbx_seq_one_letter_code
_entity_poly.pdbx_strand_id
1 'polypeptide(L)' 'MSSNKDLYHNNSMFKGARPETFKRAQTLRSKMTSSETKLWELLKNKESVGYRFRRQHPLGYYILDFL' A
#
# COMPACT_ATOMS: atom_id res chain seq x y z
N MET A 1 -27.99 -7.34 -11.28
CA MET A 1 -27.75 -7.58 -9.84
C MET A 1 -26.25 -7.42 -9.57
N SER A 2 -25.78 -6.18 -9.38
CA SER A 2 -24.38 -5.96 -9.00
C SER A 2 -24.25 -6.24 -7.52
N SER A 3 -23.59 -7.34 -7.15
CA SER A 3 -23.20 -7.60 -5.76
C SER A 3 -22.43 -6.39 -5.24
N ASN A 4 -23.05 -5.70 -4.30
CA ASN A 4 -22.37 -4.78 -3.39
C ASN A 4 -21.41 -5.62 -2.55
N LYS A 5 -20.21 -5.90 -3.09
CA LYS A 5 -19.13 -6.51 -2.31
C LYS A 5 -18.61 -5.41 -1.40
N ASP A 6 -19.02 -5.43 -0.14
CA ASP A 6 -18.48 -4.55 0.89
C ASP A 6 -16.96 -4.76 1.02
N LEU A 7 -16.20 -3.97 0.26
CA LEU A 7 -14.73 -4.06 0.19
C LEU A 7 -14.07 -3.81 1.55
N TYR A 8 -14.74 -3.03 2.39
CA TYR A 8 -14.23 -2.59 3.70
C TYR A 8 -14.38 -3.65 4.81
N HIS A 9 -15.34 -4.58 4.69
CA HIS A 9 -15.59 -5.66 5.66
C HIS A 9 -14.75 -6.92 5.40
N ASN A 10 -13.89 -6.92 4.38
CA ASN A 10 -12.97 -8.03 4.13
C ASN A 10 -11.79 -7.97 5.12
N ASN A 11 -11.46 -9.07 5.80
CA ASN A 11 -10.31 -9.12 6.72
C ASN A 11 -8.93 -9.25 6.03
N SER A 12 -8.89 -9.24 4.69
CA SER A 12 -7.65 -9.18 3.92
C SER A 12 -6.92 -7.85 4.13
N MET A 13 -5.58 -7.92 4.25
CA MET A 13 -4.70 -6.73 4.27
C MET A 13 -4.90 -5.81 3.06
N PHE A 14 -5.45 -6.34 1.96
CA PHE A 14 -5.62 -5.59 0.71
C PHE A 14 -7.07 -5.12 0.49
N LYS A 15 -8.00 -5.41 1.40
CA LYS A 15 -9.42 -4.96 1.35
C LYS A 15 -10.08 -5.09 -0.04
N GLY A 16 -9.81 -6.21 -0.72
CA GLY A 16 -10.35 -6.49 -2.05
C GLY A 16 -9.68 -5.73 -3.21
N ALA A 17 -8.44 -5.27 -3.05
CA ALA A 17 -7.70 -4.62 -4.13
C ALA A 17 -7.64 -5.49 -5.39
N ARG A 18 -7.93 -4.85 -6.53
CA ARG A 18 -7.95 -5.53 -7.83
C ARG A 18 -6.53 -5.71 -8.39
N PRO A 19 -6.28 -6.69 -9.28
CA PRO A 19 -4.97 -6.90 -9.90
C PRO A 19 -4.34 -5.64 -10.52
N GLU A 20 -5.16 -4.75 -11.08
CA GLU A 20 -4.70 -3.49 -11.65
C GLU A 20 -4.11 -2.56 -10.58
N THR A 21 -4.64 -2.59 -9.36
CA THR A 21 -4.15 -1.80 -8.22
C THR A 21 -2.76 -2.28 -7.80
N PHE A 22 -2.52 -3.59 -7.84
CA PHE A 22 -1.19 -4.16 -7.60
C PHE A 22 -0.18 -3.75 -8.68
N LYS A 23 -0.57 -3.76 -9.96
CA LYS A 23 0.28 -3.29 -11.07
C LYS A 23 0.65 -1.82 -10.88
N ARG A 24 -0.33 -0.97 -10.55
CA ARG A 24 -0.09 0.45 -10.25
C ARG A 24 0.84 0.64 -9.05
N ALA A 25 0.63 -0.12 -7.97
CA ALA A 25 1.51 -0.07 -6.80
C ALA A 25 2.95 -0.49 -7.13
N GLN A 26 3.15 -1.48 -8.01
CA GLN A 26 4.48 -1.82 -8.50
C GLN A 26 5.14 -0.65 -9.25
N THR A 27 4.39 0.02 -10.13
CA THR A 27 4.89 1.22 -10.83
C THR A 27 5.24 2.34 -9.84
N LEU A 28 4.41 2.61 -8.83
CA LEU A 28 4.67 3.62 -7.82
C LEU A 28 5.90 3.31 -6.99
N ARG A 29 6.17 2.03 -6.69
CA ARG A 29 7.43 1.63 -6.01
C ARG A 29 8.68 1.98 -6.81
N SER A 30 8.59 2.04 -8.13
CA SER A 30 9.72 2.44 -8.98
C SER A 30 9.76 3.94 -9.27
N LYS A 31 8.70 4.67 -8.95
CA LYS A 31 8.52 6.10 -9.25
C LYS A 31 8.18 6.94 -8.01
N MET A 32 8.80 6.62 -6.88
CA MET A 32 8.59 7.39 -5.65
C MET A 32 9.09 8.81 -5.80
N THR A 33 8.42 9.74 -5.11
CA THR A 33 8.91 11.11 -5.02
C THR A 33 10.19 11.18 -4.17
N SER A 34 10.95 12.27 -4.29
CA SER A 34 12.14 12.49 -3.47
C SER A 34 11.81 12.52 -1.97
N SER A 35 10.68 13.10 -1.61
CA SER A 35 10.16 13.14 -0.22
C SER A 35 9.80 11.75 0.30
N GLU A 36 9.05 10.97 -0.47
CA GLU A 36 8.72 9.58 -0.11
C GLU A 36 9.97 8.71 0.03
N THR A 37 10.97 8.91 -0.84
CA THR A 37 12.22 8.14 -0.79
C THR A 37 12.97 8.40 0.49
N LYS A 38 13.15 9.68 0.88
CA LYS A 38 13.77 10.06 2.15
C LYS A 38 13.01 9.48 3.34
N LEU A 39 11.68 9.56 3.33
CA LEU A 39 10.86 8.99 4.39
C LEU A 39 10.99 7.45 4.46
N TRP A 40 11.00 6.77 3.32
CA TRP A 40 11.17 5.33 3.28
C TRP A 40 12.53 4.87 3.80
N GLU A 41 13.60 5.64 3.58
CA GLU A 41 14.91 5.31 4.15
C GLU A 41 14.90 5.29 5.68
N LEU A 42 14.10 6.15 6.31
CA LEU A 42 13.90 6.18 7.76
C LEU A 42 12.98 5.04 8.24
N LEU A 43 11.93 4.73 7.46
CA LEU A 43 10.90 3.75 7.84
C LEU A 43 11.25 2.29 7.50
N LYS A 44 12.13 2.04 6.51
CA LYS A 44 12.47 0.68 6.04
C LYS A 44 13.21 -0.14 7.09
N ASN A 45 13.90 0.52 8.02
CA ASN A 45 14.61 -0.17 9.09
C ASN A 45 13.67 -0.36 10.29
N LYS A 46 13.32 -1.61 10.56
CA LYS A 46 12.43 -1.97 11.67
C LYS A 46 13.02 -1.56 13.03
N GLU A 47 14.34 -1.62 13.17
CA GLU A 47 15.01 -1.35 14.44
C GLU A 47 14.95 0.13 14.83
N SER A 48 14.88 1.04 13.87
CA SER A 48 14.82 2.48 14.15
C SER A 48 13.43 2.99 14.53
N VAL A 49 12.36 2.30 14.12
CA VAL A 49 10.97 2.80 14.29
C VAL A 49 10.10 1.85 15.14
N GLY A 50 10.57 0.64 15.44
CA GLY A 50 9.82 -0.35 16.23
C GLY A 50 8.69 -1.06 15.48
N TYR A 51 8.38 -0.63 14.26
CA TYR A 51 7.33 -1.20 13.41
C TYR A 51 7.87 -1.58 12.03
N ARG A 52 7.21 -2.55 11.37
CA ARG A 52 7.55 -2.97 10.00
C ARG A 52 6.62 -2.30 9.01
N PHE A 53 7.08 -1.21 8.41
CA PHE A 53 6.34 -0.51 7.36
C PHE A 53 6.43 -1.21 6.00
N ARG A 54 5.38 -1.05 5.19
CA ARG A 54 5.28 -1.42 3.78
C ARG A 54 5.02 -0.16 2.97
N ARG A 55 5.80 0.04 1.92
CA ARG A 55 5.54 1.15 0.98
C ARG A 55 4.60 0.77 -0.16
N GLN A 56 3.79 1.73 -0.58
CA GLN A 56 2.90 1.63 -1.74
C GLN A 56 1.98 0.40 -1.65
N HIS A 57 1.20 0.29 -0.58
CA HIS A 57 0.38 -0.87 -0.25
C HIS A 57 -1.05 -0.74 -0.82
N PRO A 58 -1.50 -1.67 -1.68
CA PRO A 58 -2.88 -1.66 -2.20
C PRO A 58 -3.93 -1.86 -1.09
N LEU A 59 -4.95 -1.02 -1.07
CA LEU A 59 -6.07 -1.10 -0.14
C LEU A 59 -7.38 -0.79 -0.87
N GLY A 60 -8.10 -1.83 -1.32
CA GLY A 60 -9.30 -1.68 -2.13
C GLY A 60 -9.01 -0.89 -3.41
N TYR A 61 -9.61 0.29 -3.54
CA TYR A 61 -9.39 1.19 -4.69
C TYR A 61 -8.19 2.14 -4.55
N TYR A 62 -7.54 2.15 -3.38
CA TYR A 62 -6.46 3.06 -3.06
C TYR A 62 -5.11 2.36 -2.97
N ILE A 63 -4.04 3.14 -3.03
CA ILE A 63 -2.69 2.69 -2.73
C ILE A 63 -2.17 3.62 -1.64
N LEU A 64 -1.84 3.07 -0.48
CA LEU A 64 -1.28 3.83 0.63
C LEU A 64 0.23 3.96 0.44
N ASP A 65 0.79 5.16 0.62
CA ASP A 65 2.23 5.37 0.50
C ASP A 65 3.02 4.55 1.53
N PHE A 66 2.49 4.44 2.76
CA PHE A 66 3.03 3.64 3.86
C PHE A 66 1.91 2.95 4.66
N LEU A 67 2.07 1.66 4.95
CA LEU A 67 1.21 0.85 5.85
C LEU A 67 2.05 0.10 6.88
#